data_AF-A0A8I1ZS21-F1
#
_entry.id   AF-A0A8I1ZS21-F1
#
_cell.length_a   1.000
_cell.length_b   1.000
_cell.length_c   1.000
_cell.angle_alpha   90.00
_cell.angle_beta   90.00
_cell.angle_gamma   90.00
#
_symmetry.space_group_name_H-M   'P 1'
#
loop_
_entity.id
_entity.type
_entity.pdbx_description
1 polymer ?
#
loop_
_entity_poly.entity_id
_entity_poly.type
_entity_poly.pdbx_seq_one_letter_code
_entity_poly.pdbx_strand_id
1 'polypeptide(L)'
;MKTVKIRPALIGATTGLFLLLMSMVSPSFAQTEWNVGISGGSGGIDGFIFSMGQYYGVPERDIVVIRERGIYEEELPVVFFIARMAGVDPGLVADLRMRGMSWMDITYYFGLRPDVYYVPVVVHRYVPAYGYYNSHPRGTWKRGDLRDRDIVNQVNLKFMSEHHRYAPGKIMRYRNEGRSFRVIDRDISRERNVKDRDRISRNRNDMKVDQNRQKKVRPNEGVQKLARPNDNKFKQGNGKAKQAYVHNDKGNGKRWRGN
;
A
#
# COMPACT_ATOMS: atom_id res chain seq x y z
N MET A 1 -71.33 51.80 -19.44
CA MET A 1 -70.30 52.76 -19.87
C MET A 1 -69.41 53.09 -18.66
N LYS A 2 -68.07 53.00 -18.84
CA LYS A 2 -66.99 53.35 -17.89
C LYS A 2 -66.79 52.36 -16.73
N THR A 3 -65.60 51.87 -16.36
CA THR A 3 -64.22 51.83 -16.90
C THR A 3 -63.48 50.83 -16.00
N VAL A 4 -62.74 49.90 -16.60
CA VAL A 4 -61.82 48.99 -15.90
C VAL A 4 -60.66 49.79 -15.30
N LYS A 5 -60.30 49.52 -14.04
CA LYS A 5 -59.02 49.89 -13.43
C LYS A 5 -58.34 48.64 -12.89
N ILE A 6 -57.39 48.12 -13.65
CA ILE A 6 -56.40 47.14 -13.19
C ILE A 6 -55.32 47.92 -12.43
N ARG A 7 -54.91 47.40 -11.26
CA ARG A 7 -53.66 47.82 -10.59
C ARG A 7 -52.74 46.60 -10.43
N PRO A 8 -51.42 46.79 -10.56
CA PRO A 8 -50.45 45.71 -10.71
C PRO A 8 -49.85 45.21 -9.38
N ALA A 9 -49.41 43.96 -9.44
CA ALA A 9 -48.26 43.34 -8.77
C ALA A 9 -47.91 43.72 -7.32
N LEU A 10 -47.88 42.69 -6.46
CA LEU A 10 -46.71 42.46 -5.61
C LEU A 10 -46.54 40.95 -5.40
N ILE A 11 -45.80 40.34 -6.32
CA ILE A 11 -45.20 39.01 -6.14
C ILE A 11 -43.96 39.24 -5.27
N GLY A 12 -43.88 38.56 -4.14
CA GLY A 12 -42.64 38.48 -3.37
C GLY A 12 -42.87 38.53 -1.88
N ALA A 13 -43.04 37.37 -1.26
CA ALA A 13 -42.52 37.05 0.08
C ALA A 13 -42.99 35.65 0.52
N THR A 14 -42.72 34.59 -0.25
CA THR A 14 -42.91 33.21 0.24
C THR A 14 -41.76 32.30 -0.21
N THR A 15 -40.54 32.82 -0.25
CA THR A 15 -39.32 32.07 -0.58
C THR A 15 -38.22 32.42 0.41
N GLY A 16 -38.44 32.08 1.67
CA GLY A 16 -37.47 32.36 2.73
C GLY A 16 -37.42 31.34 3.86
N LEU A 17 -38.15 30.21 3.79
CA LEU A 17 -38.23 29.26 4.90
C LEU A 17 -37.99 27.79 4.53
N PHE A 18 -37.59 27.49 3.28
CA PHE A 18 -37.28 26.12 2.84
C PHE A 18 -35.79 25.84 2.63
N LEU A 19 -34.92 26.81 2.93
CA LEU A 19 -33.48 26.76 2.63
C LEU A 19 -32.58 26.78 3.89
N LEU A 20 -33.10 26.32 5.04
CA LEU A 20 -32.34 26.28 6.29
C LEU A 20 -32.39 24.96 7.07
N LEU A 21 -32.78 23.86 6.40
CA LEU A 21 -32.83 22.50 6.98
C LEU A 21 -31.98 21.47 6.20
N MET A 22 -31.11 21.93 5.29
CA MET A 22 -30.25 21.10 4.43
C MET A 22 -28.74 21.31 4.69
N SER A 23 -28.36 21.82 5.86
CA SER A 23 -26.96 22.13 6.19
C SER A 23 -26.42 21.37 7.42
N MET A 24 -27.08 20.31 7.88
CA MET A 24 -26.57 19.45 8.95
C MET A 24 -26.67 17.95 8.62
N VAL A 25 -26.02 17.54 7.53
CA VAL A 25 -25.51 16.17 7.44
C VAL A 25 -24.04 16.27 7.06
N SER A 26 -23.21 16.58 8.06
CA SER A 26 -21.78 16.31 7.93
C SER A 26 -21.64 14.80 7.73
N PRO A 27 -20.93 14.30 6.70
CA PRO A 27 -20.47 12.92 6.73
C PRO A 27 -19.55 12.82 7.94
N SER A 28 -20.06 12.25 9.02
CA SER A 28 -19.23 11.77 10.11
C SER A 28 -18.44 10.62 9.52
N PHE A 29 -17.29 10.92 8.91
CA PHE A 29 -16.25 9.92 8.75
C PHE A 29 -15.82 9.58 10.17
N ALA A 30 -16.53 8.63 10.78
CA ALA A 30 -16.00 7.91 11.91
C ALA A 30 -14.67 7.36 11.42
N GLN A 31 -13.59 8.04 11.84
CA GLN A 31 -12.23 7.59 11.63
C GLN A 31 -12.06 6.40 12.58
N THR A 32 -12.68 5.28 12.23
CA THR A 32 -12.45 4.02 12.89
C THR A 32 -11.03 3.64 12.52
N GLU A 33 -10.10 4.02 13.37
CA GLU A 33 -8.75 3.49 13.40
C GLU A 33 -8.86 1.99 13.71
N TRP A 34 -9.17 1.21 12.68
CA TRP A 34 -9.07 -0.22 12.74
C TRP A 34 -7.59 -0.55 12.86
N ASN A 35 -7.12 -0.75 14.08
CA ASN A 35 -5.93 -1.55 14.34
C ASN A 35 -6.25 -2.99 13.89
N VAL A 36 -6.24 -3.23 12.57
CA VAL A 36 -6.29 -4.56 11.98
C VAL A 36 -4.93 -5.19 12.26
N GLY A 37 -4.80 -5.75 13.46
CA GLY A 37 -3.81 -6.79 13.68
C GLY A 37 -4.13 -7.91 12.71
N ILE A 38 -3.27 -8.12 11.72
CA ILE A 38 -3.25 -9.31 10.86
C ILE A 38 -2.97 -10.51 11.79
N SER A 39 -4.01 -10.98 12.48
CA SER A 39 -3.97 -12.19 13.27
C SER A 39 -4.45 -13.31 12.36
N GLY A 40 -3.49 -14.11 11.89
CA GLY A 40 -3.74 -15.34 11.15
C GLY A 40 -4.34 -16.43 12.04
N GLY A 41 -5.55 -16.20 12.56
CA GLY A 41 -6.35 -17.13 13.35
C GLY A 41 -7.78 -17.18 12.81
N SER A 42 -8.43 -18.35 12.94
CA SER A 42 -9.65 -18.83 12.29
C SER A 42 -10.96 -18.04 12.54
N GLY A 43 -10.88 -16.77 12.94
CA GLY A 43 -12.05 -15.89 13.12
C GLY A 43 -11.80 -14.42 12.74
N GLY A 44 -10.64 -14.10 12.14
CA GLY A 44 -10.36 -12.78 11.57
C GLY A 44 -10.82 -12.65 10.11
N ILE A 45 -10.88 -11.41 9.61
CA ILE A 45 -11.14 -11.07 8.20
C ILE A 45 -10.42 -12.06 7.28
N ASP A 46 -11.14 -12.66 6.32
CA ASP A 46 -10.53 -13.57 5.36
C ASP A 46 -9.48 -12.79 4.56
N GLY A 47 -8.21 -13.17 4.70
CA GLY A 47 -7.09 -12.48 4.06
C GLY A 47 -7.26 -12.35 2.54
N PHE A 48 -7.97 -13.29 1.91
CA PHE A 48 -8.27 -13.20 0.48
C PHE A 48 -9.27 -12.08 0.18
N ILE A 49 -10.30 -11.90 1.00
CA ILE A 49 -11.26 -10.79 0.91
C ILE A 49 -10.57 -9.45 1.17
N PHE A 50 -9.68 -9.39 2.16
CA PHE A 50 -8.86 -8.21 2.42
C PHE A 50 -8.00 -7.85 1.20
N SER A 51 -7.25 -8.81 0.64
CA SER A 51 -6.41 -8.61 -0.54
C SER A 51 -7.24 -8.13 -1.75
N MET A 52 -8.43 -8.70 -1.96
CA MET A 52 -9.36 -8.24 -3.00
C MET A 52 -9.81 -6.79 -2.77
N GLY A 53 -10.20 -6.44 -1.53
CA GLY A 53 -10.66 -5.10 -1.20
C GLY A 53 -9.59 -4.04 -1.46
N GLN A 54 -8.35 -4.34 -1.09
CA GLN A 54 -7.19 -3.47 -1.37
C GLN A 54 -6.92 -3.33 -2.88
N TYR A 55 -7.01 -4.43 -3.64
CA TYR A 55 -6.69 -4.41 -5.07
C TYR A 55 -7.77 -3.74 -5.94
N TYR A 56 -9.04 -4.01 -5.66
CA TYR A 56 -10.17 -3.45 -6.40
C TYR A 56 -10.63 -2.10 -5.85
N GLY A 57 -10.16 -1.68 -4.68
CA GLY A 57 -10.58 -0.44 -4.03
C GLY A 57 -12.01 -0.51 -3.49
N VAL A 58 -12.45 -1.70 -3.08
CA VAL A 58 -13.83 -1.98 -2.64
C VAL A 58 -13.82 -2.39 -1.17
N PRO A 59 -14.72 -1.85 -0.32
CA PRO A 59 -14.87 -2.29 1.06
C PRO A 59 -15.17 -3.79 1.18
N GLU A 60 -14.56 -4.46 2.15
CA GLU A 60 -14.70 -5.92 2.33
C GLU A 60 -16.16 -6.36 2.54
N ARG A 61 -16.96 -5.54 3.22
CA ARG A 61 -18.39 -5.81 3.42
C ARG A 61 -19.13 -5.94 2.07
N ASP A 62 -18.75 -5.13 1.07
CA ASP A 62 -19.40 -5.12 -0.23
C ASP A 62 -18.97 -6.39 -1.01
N ILE A 63 -17.76 -6.89 -0.78
CA ILE A 63 -17.29 -8.19 -1.29
C ILE A 63 -18.07 -9.36 -0.66
N VAL A 64 -18.28 -9.31 0.66
CA VAL A 64 -19.07 -10.32 1.38
C VAL A 64 -20.51 -10.35 0.87
N VAL A 65 -21.14 -9.20 0.63
CA VAL A 65 -22.49 -9.13 0.04
C VAL A 65 -22.56 -9.84 -1.31
N ILE A 66 -21.57 -9.66 -2.20
CA ILE A 66 -21.53 -10.37 -3.49
C ILE A 66 -21.34 -11.88 -3.29
N ARG A 67 -20.51 -12.30 -2.34
CA ARG A 67 -20.32 -13.72 -2.00
C ARG A 67 -21.62 -14.36 -1.51
N GLU A 68 -22.36 -13.67 -0.67
CA GLU A 68 -23.64 -14.14 -0.11
C GLU A 68 -24.73 -14.32 -1.17
N ARG A 69 -24.59 -13.69 -2.35
CA ARG A 69 -25.47 -13.94 -3.51
C ARG A 69 -25.25 -15.32 -4.17
N GLY A 70 -24.26 -16.08 -3.74
CA GLY A 70 -23.96 -17.42 -4.28
C GLY A 70 -22.80 -17.46 -5.27
N ILE A 71 -22.08 -16.35 -5.45
CA ILE A 71 -20.86 -16.33 -6.25
C ILE A 71 -19.75 -17.10 -5.52
N TYR A 72 -19.15 -18.08 -6.21
CA TYR A 72 -18.05 -18.85 -5.66
C TYR A 72 -16.85 -17.97 -5.35
N GLU A 73 -16.12 -18.31 -4.30
CA GLU A 73 -15.02 -17.49 -3.81
C GLU A 73 -13.94 -17.20 -4.86
N GLU A 74 -13.56 -18.21 -5.66
CA GLU A 74 -12.59 -18.03 -6.75
C GLU A 74 -13.12 -17.17 -7.91
N GLU A 75 -14.45 -17.01 -8.02
CA GLU A 75 -15.10 -16.19 -9.03
C GLU A 75 -15.30 -14.73 -8.58
N LEU A 76 -15.20 -14.42 -7.28
CA LEU A 76 -15.33 -13.05 -6.77
C LEU A 76 -14.40 -12.06 -7.48
N PRO A 77 -13.09 -12.35 -7.68
CA PRO A 77 -12.23 -11.47 -8.46
C PRO A 77 -12.75 -11.18 -9.86
N VAL A 78 -13.42 -12.14 -10.52
CA VAL A 78 -13.97 -11.95 -11.88
C VAL A 78 -15.10 -10.92 -11.87
N VAL A 79 -15.98 -10.96 -10.86
CA VAL A 79 -17.05 -9.99 -10.68
C VAL A 79 -16.48 -8.57 -10.58
N PHE A 80 -15.56 -8.36 -9.65
CA PHE A 80 -14.95 -7.04 -9.42
C PHE A 80 -14.09 -6.58 -10.60
N PHE A 81 -13.42 -7.51 -11.27
CA PHE A 81 -12.65 -7.21 -12.47
C PHE A 81 -13.53 -6.70 -13.61
N ILE A 82 -14.58 -7.43 -13.97
CA ILE A 82 -15.51 -7.01 -15.04
C ILE A 82 -16.19 -5.70 -14.65
N ALA A 83 -16.67 -5.58 -13.41
CA ALA A 83 -17.31 -4.36 -12.91
C ALA A 83 -16.40 -3.13 -13.06
N ARG A 84 -15.13 -3.25 -12.67
CA ARG A 84 -14.13 -2.19 -12.81
C ARG A 84 -13.84 -1.87 -14.28
N MET A 85 -13.72 -2.89 -15.14
CA MET A 85 -13.43 -2.69 -16.56
C MET A 85 -14.59 -2.04 -17.32
N ALA A 86 -15.82 -2.36 -16.95
CA ALA A 86 -17.03 -1.81 -17.54
C ALA A 86 -17.51 -0.51 -16.85
N GLY A 87 -16.98 -0.17 -15.68
CA GLY A 87 -17.43 0.99 -14.90
C GLY A 87 -18.84 0.82 -14.34
N VAL A 88 -19.23 -0.39 -13.95
CA VAL A 88 -20.58 -0.74 -13.48
C VAL A 88 -20.57 -1.27 -12.04
N ASP A 89 -21.74 -1.37 -11.43
CA ASP A 89 -21.91 -1.97 -10.11
C ASP A 89 -21.58 -3.48 -10.11
N PRO A 90 -20.78 -3.99 -9.16
CA PRO A 90 -20.46 -5.42 -9.05
C PRO A 90 -21.69 -6.31 -8.85
N GLY A 91 -22.75 -5.80 -8.22
CA GLY A 91 -24.01 -6.51 -8.05
C GLY A 91 -24.68 -6.82 -9.38
N LEU A 92 -24.62 -5.91 -10.37
CA LEU A 92 -25.15 -6.16 -11.70
C LEU A 92 -24.41 -7.33 -12.39
N VAL A 93 -23.08 -7.38 -12.26
CA VAL A 93 -22.27 -8.47 -12.81
C VAL A 93 -22.61 -9.80 -12.13
N ALA A 94 -22.76 -9.80 -10.80
CA ALA A 94 -23.16 -10.96 -10.02
C ALA A 94 -24.57 -11.46 -10.41
N ASP A 95 -25.53 -10.56 -10.61
CA ASP A 95 -26.89 -10.92 -10.98
C ASP A 95 -26.95 -11.56 -12.37
N LEU A 96 -26.16 -11.07 -13.33
CA LEU A 96 -26.03 -11.71 -14.65
C LEU A 96 -25.43 -13.12 -14.53
N ARG A 97 -24.44 -13.30 -13.64
CA ARG A 97 -23.87 -14.61 -13.36
C ARG A 97 -24.89 -15.57 -12.75
N MET A 98 -25.66 -15.11 -11.77
CA MET A 98 -26.70 -15.94 -11.12
C MET A 98 -27.85 -16.31 -12.05
N ARG A 99 -28.06 -15.55 -13.14
CA ARG A 99 -28.99 -15.92 -14.23
C ARG A 99 -28.44 -17.00 -15.16
N GLY A 100 -27.23 -17.51 -14.93
CA GLY A 100 -26.62 -18.59 -15.69
C GLY A 100 -25.78 -18.15 -16.89
N MET A 101 -25.48 -16.85 -17.03
CA MET A 101 -24.55 -16.42 -18.08
C MET A 101 -23.11 -16.86 -17.76
N SER A 102 -22.39 -17.26 -18.81
CA SER A 102 -20.95 -17.49 -18.72
C SER A 102 -20.20 -16.18 -18.47
N TRP A 103 -19.01 -16.24 -17.89
CA TRP A 103 -18.18 -15.04 -17.71
C TRP A 103 -17.86 -14.37 -19.03
N MET A 104 -17.69 -15.16 -20.09
CA MET A 104 -17.46 -14.62 -21.42
C MET A 104 -18.70 -13.88 -21.95
N ASP A 105 -19.89 -14.44 -21.79
CA ASP A 105 -21.12 -13.75 -22.22
C ASP A 105 -21.35 -12.45 -21.46
N ILE A 106 -21.06 -12.43 -20.16
CA ILE A 106 -21.12 -11.21 -19.34
C ILE A 106 -20.09 -10.18 -19.83
N THR A 107 -18.89 -10.63 -20.22
CA THR A 107 -17.85 -9.76 -20.81
C THR A 107 -18.39 -9.05 -22.06
N TYR A 108 -18.99 -9.81 -22.98
CA TYR A 108 -19.58 -9.26 -24.19
C TYR A 108 -20.84 -8.42 -23.93
N TYR A 109 -21.64 -8.77 -22.92
CA TYR A 109 -22.82 -7.99 -22.51
C TYR A 109 -22.45 -6.54 -22.18
N PHE A 110 -21.29 -6.32 -21.56
CA PHE A 110 -20.76 -4.98 -21.28
C PHE A 110 -19.88 -4.39 -22.40
N GLY A 111 -19.86 -5.00 -23.59
CA GLY A 111 -19.05 -4.52 -24.71
C GLY A 111 -17.54 -4.71 -24.53
N LEU A 112 -17.10 -5.51 -23.55
CA LEU A 112 -15.69 -5.81 -23.34
C LEU A 112 -15.24 -6.92 -24.30
N ARG A 113 -13.95 -6.90 -24.65
CA ARG A 113 -13.30 -7.92 -25.47
C ARG A 113 -12.55 -8.91 -24.59
N PRO A 114 -12.37 -10.19 -25.01
CA PRO A 114 -11.61 -11.19 -24.24
C PRO A 114 -10.18 -10.74 -23.87
N ASP A 115 -9.60 -9.84 -24.67
CA ASP A 115 -8.27 -9.25 -24.49
C ASP A 115 -8.05 -8.57 -23.13
N VAL A 116 -9.12 -8.21 -22.41
CA VAL A 116 -9.03 -7.65 -21.05
C VAL A 116 -8.40 -8.64 -20.07
N TYR A 117 -8.56 -9.95 -20.29
CA TYR A 117 -8.03 -11.00 -19.43
C TYR A 117 -6.56 -11.35 -19.69
N TYR A 118 -5.92 -10.67 -20.64
CA TYR A 118 -4.54 -10.96 -21.01
C TYR A 118 -3.57 -10.57 -19.89
N VAL A 119 -2.74 -11.52 -19.47
CA VAL A 119 -1.63 -11.33 -18.53
C VAL A 119 -0.33 -11.69 -19.25
N PRO A 120 0.58 -10.74 -19.48
CA PRO A 120 1.87 -11.08 -20.08
C PRO A 120 2.67 -11.92 -19.09
N VAL A 121 2.94 -13.18 -19.45
CA VAL A 121 3.79 -14.06 -18.64
C VAL A 121 5.14 -14.24 -19.33
N VAL A 122 6.19 -13.61 -18.80
CA VAL A 122 7.57 -13.90 -19.23
C VAL A 122 8.02 -15.21 -18.58
N VAL A 123 7.64 -16.33 -19.20
CA VAL A 123 7.99 -17.66 -18.73
C VAL A 123 9.42 -18.01 -19.18
N HIS A 124 10.39 -18.00 -18.26
CA HIS A 124 11.75 -18.49 -18.55
C HIS A 124 11.84 -20.02 -18.57
N ARG A 125 10.81 -20.73 -18.08
CA ARG A 125 10.75 -22.20 -18.01
C ARG A 125 9.31 -22.71 -18.18
N TYR A 126 9.04 -23.45 -19.24
CA TYR A 126 7.71 -23.90 -19.66
C TYR A 126 6.85 -24.44 -18.51
N VAL A 127 5.66 -23.86 -18.30
CA VAL A 127 4.65 -24.34 -17.35
C VAL A 127 3.47 -24.89 -18.18
N PRO A 128 3.33 -26.23 -18.33
CA PRO A 128 2.44 -26.84 -19.32
C PRO A 128 0.97 -26.41 -19.24
N ALA A 129 0.44 -26.22 -18.04
CA ALA A 129 -0.98 -25.94 -17.83
C ALA A 129 -1.46 -24.58 -18.37
N TYR A 130 -0.55 -23.71 -18.78
CA TYR A 130 -0.85 -22.37 -19.28
C TYR A 130 -0.09 -22.04 -20.57
N GLY A 131 0.54 -23.03 -21.22
CA GLY A 131 1.19 -22.86 -22.52
C GLY A 131 0.25 -22.28 -23.59
N TYR A 132 -1.07 -22.56 -23.45
CA TYR A 132 -2.13 -21.98 -24.27
C TYR A 132 -2.08 -20.45 -24.30
N TYR A 133 -1.78 -19.77 -23.19
CA TYR A 133 -1.82 -18.30 -23.15
C TYR A 133 -0.55 -17.65 -23.70
N ASN A 134 0.57 -18.37 -23.70
CA ASN A 134 1.81 -17.91 -24.34
C ASN A 134 1.75 -18.06 -25.87
N SER A 135 0.95 -18.98 -26.39
CA SER A 135 0.82 -19.22 -27.83
C SER A 135 -0.26 -18.38 -28.52
N HIS A 136 -1.08 -17.63 -27.76
CA HIS A 136 -2.12 -16.76 -28.30
C HIS A 136 -1.81 -15.29 -27.98
N PRO A 137 -1.32 -14.52 -28.97
CA PRO A 137 -1.04 -13.11 -28.80
C PRO A 137 -2.28 -12.33 -28.33
N ARG A 138 -2.03 -11.21 -27.64
CA ARG A 138 -3.10 -10.26 -27.33
C ARG A 138 -3.80 -9.84 -28.62
N GLY A 139 -5.13 -9.81 -28.63
CA GLY A 139 -5.94 -9.46 -29.78
C GLY A 139 -6.53 -10.65 -30.54
N THR A 140 -6.06 -11.88 -30.30
CA THR A 140 -6.51 -13.05 -31.07
C THR A 140 -7.64 -13.83 -30.40
N TRP A 141 -7.96 -13.55 -29.14
CA TRP A 141 -8.97 -14.29 -28.38
C TRP A 141 -10.38 -13.91 -28.83
N LYS A 142 -11.16 -14.94 -29.15
CA LYS A 142 -12.57 -14.89 -29.54
C LYS A 142 -13.45 -15.45 -28.42
N ARG A 143 -14.76 -15.27 -28.57
CA ARG A 143 -15.78 -15.72 -27.60
C ARG A 143 -15.68 -17.20 -27.20
N GLY A 144 -15.28 -18.08 -28.12
CA GLY A 144 -15.17 -19.52 -27.85
C GLY A 144 -13.86 -19.97 -27.22
N ASP A 145 -12.85 -19.10 -27.10
CA ASP A 145 -11.48 -19.51 -26.79
C ASP A 145 -11.24 -19.68 -25.28
N LEU A 146 -12.03 -19.00 -24.44
CA LEU A 146 -11.90 -19.05 -22.99
C LEU A 146 -13.19 -19.54 -22.34
N ARG A 147 -13.08 -20.61 -21.55
CA ARG A 147 -14.18 -21.07 -20.69
C ARG A 147 -14.18 -20.31 -19.37
N ASP A 148 -15.25 -20.45 -18.59
CA ASP A 148 -15.34 -19.83 -17.25
C ASP A 148 -14.12 -20.10 -16.38
N ARG A 149 -13.67 -21.36 -16.33
CA ARG A 149 -12.49 -21.77 -15.55
C ARG A 149 -11.22 -21.04 -16.01
N ASP A 150 -11.09 -20.81 -17.31
CA ASP A 150 -9.96 -20.14 -17.92
C ASP A 150 -9.94 -18.65 -17.52
N ILE A 151 -11.10 -17.99 -17.58
CA ILE A 151 -11.27 -16.60 -17.13
C ILE A 151 -10.99 -16.46 -15.63
N VAL A 152 -11.56 -17.33 -14.80
CA VAL A 152 -11.34 -17.35 -13.34
C VAL A 152 -9.84 -17.45 -13.02
N ASN A 153 -9.16 -18.38 -13.68
CA ASN A 153 -7.72 -18.58 -13.52
C ASN A 153 -6.91 -17.33 -13.91
N GLN A 154 -7.23 -16.72 -15.06
CA GLN A 154 -6.52 -15.55 -15.57
C GLN A 154 -6.71 -14.32 -14.70
N VAL A 155 -7.95 -14.04 -14.27
CA VAL A 155 -8.23 -12.90 -13.40
C VAL A 155 -7.54 -13.07 -12.04
N ASN A 156 -7.59 -14.26 -11.45
CA ASN A 156 -6.89 -14.53 -10.18
C ASN A 156 -5.37 -14.42 -10.31
N LEU A 157 -4.80 -14.93 -11.41
CA LEU A 157 -3.37 -14.80 -11.70
C LEU A 157 -2.97 -13.32 -11.80
N LYS A 158 -3.75 -12.53 -12.53
CA LYS A 158 -3.54 -11.07 -12.66
C LYS A 158 -3.58 -10.38 -11.31
N PHE A 159 -4.68 -10.59 -10.58
CA PHE A 159 -4.93 -10.04 -9.26
C PHE A 159 -3.76 -10.33 -8.31
N MET A 160 -3.37 -11.59 -8.14
CA MET A 160 -2.31 -11.95 -7.21
C MET A 160 -0.94 -11.46 -7.66
N SER A 161 -0.65 -11.53 -8.96
CA SER A 161 0.63 -11.06 -9.49
C SER A 161 0.78 -9.56 -9.26
N GLU A 162 -0.26 -8.77 -9.50
CA GLU A 162 -0.20 -7.32 -9.39
C GLU A 162 -0.27 -6.87 -7.92
N HIS A 163 -1.24 -7.38 -7.16
CA HIS A 163 -1.41 -7.02 -5.75
C HIS A 163 -0.18 -7.41 -4.91
N HIS A 164 0.30 -8.64 -5.06
CA HIS A 164 1.44 -9.14 -4.29
C HIS A 164 2.78 -8.99 -5.01
N ARG A 165 2.86 -8.26 -6.13
CA ARG A 165 4.05 -8.19 -7.02
C ARG A 165 4.78 -9.54 -7.11
N TYR A 166 4.02 -10.62 -7.25
CA TYR A 166 4.50 -11.99 -7.11
C TYR A 166 4.59 -12.60 -8.50
N ALA A 167 5.65 -13.37 -8.76
CA ALA A 167 5.90 -13.88 -10.11
C ALA A 167 4.74 -14.78 -10.59
N PRO A 168 4.10 -14.48 -11.75
CA PRO A 168 2.97 -15.27 -12.25
C PRO A 168 3.29 -16.77 -12.35
N GLY A 169 4.48 -17.13 -12.82
CA GLY A 169 4.92 -18.52 -12.95
C GLY A 169 4.88 -19.32 -11.64
N LYS A 170 5.09 -18.69 -10.48
CA LYS A 170 4.96 -19.37 -9.18
C LYS A 170 3.50 -19.61 -8.80
N ILE A 171 2.63 -18.63 -9.03
CA ILE A 171 1.18 -18.75 -8.80
C ILE A 171 0.63 -19.90 -9.66
N MET A 172 1.02 -19.93 -10.93
CA MET A 172 0.63 -21.00 -11.87
C MET A 172 1.09 -22.37 -11.40
N ARG A 173 2.32 -22.49 -10.87
CA ARG A 173 2.81 -23.75 -10.30
C ARG A 173 1.94 -24.21 -9.12
N TYR A 174 1.67 -23.32 -8.17
CA TYR A 174 0.80 -23.65 -7.03
C TYR A 174 -0.62 -24.02 -7.47
N ARG A 175 -1.14 -23.38 -8.51
CA ARG A 175 -2.44 -23.73 -9.07
C ARG A 175 -2.44 -25.13 -9.69
N ASN A 176 -1.36 -25.51 -10.39
CA ASN A 176 -1.20 -26.85 -10.97
C ASN A 176 -1.05 -27.95 -9.93
N GLU A 177 -0.54 -27.62 -8.74
CA GLU A 177 -0.52 -28.51 -7.57
C GLU A 177 -1.93 -28.71 -6.96
N GLY A 178 -2.98 -28.12 -7.52
CA GLY A 178 -4.36 -28.26 -7.06
C GLY A 178 -4.76 -27.32 -5.93
N ARG A 179 -3.89 -26.38 -5.54
CA ARG A 179 -4.18 -25.41 -4.48
C ARG A 179 -5.22 -24.39 -4.94
N SER A 180 -6.09 -23.98 -4.03
CA SER A 180 -7.05 -22.91 -4.27
C SER A 180 -6.38 -21.55 -4.20
N PHE A 181 -6.96 -20.57 -4.88
CA PHE A 181 -6.43 -19.21 -4.89
C PHE A 181 -6.36 -18.59 -3.48
N ARG A 182 -7.35 -18.85 -2.62
CA ARG A 182 -7.31 -18.43 -1.21
C ARG A 182 -6.09 -18.96 -0.45
N VAL A 183 -5.72 -20.23 -0.67
CA VAL A 183 -4.54 -20.82 -0.02
C VAL A 183 -3.26 -20.20 -0.56
N ILE A 184 -3.20 -19.97 -1.88
CA ILE A 184 -2.06 -19.33 -2.54
C ILE A 184 -1.85 -17.90 -1.99
N ASP A 185 -2.92 -17.10 -1.92
CA ASP A 185 -2.89 -15.73 -1.40
C ASP A 185 -2.36 -15.65 0.04
N ARG A 186 -2.87 -16.53 0.89
CA ARG A 186 -2.45 -16.65 2.29
C ARG A 186 -0.96 -16.95 2.41
N ASP A 187 -0.46 -17.88 1.60
CA ASP A 187 0.94 -18.31 1.69
C ASP A 187 1.89 -17.26 1.10
N ILE A 188 1.49 -16.57 0.04
CA ILE A 188 2.23 -15.41 -0.50
C ILE A 188 2.32 -14.29 0.56
N SER A 189 1.20 -13.97 1.20
CA SER A 189 1.13 -12.94 2.25
C SER A 189 2.03 -13.29 3.44
N ARG A 190 2.04 -14.55 3.86
CA ARG A 190 2.93 -15.05 4.93
C ARG A 190 4.41 -14.97 4.52
N GLU A 191 4.75 -15.41 3.31
CA GLU A 191 6.13 -15.36 2.81
C GLU A 191 6.69 -13.93 2.82
N ARG A 192 5.88 -12.95 2.41
CA ARG A 192 6.26 -11.53 2.44
C ARG A 192 6.49 -11.01 3.86
N ASN A 193 5.55 -11.27 4.77
CA ASN A 193 5.67 -10.83 6.16
C ASN A 193 6.93 -11.38 6.84
N VAL A 194 7.33 -12.62 6.55
CA VAL A 194 8.57 -13.20 7.07
C VAL A 194 9.79 -12.48 6.48
N LYS A 195 9.83 -12.29 5.16
CA LYS A 195 10.94 -11.57 4.49
C LYS A 195 11.11 -10.14 4.98
N ASP A 196 10.01 -9.44 5.26
CA ASP A 196 10.04 -8.08 5.78
C ASP A 196 10.58 -8.05 7.22
N ARG A 197 10.14 -8.98 8.07
CA ARG A 197 10.70 -9.14 9.43
C ARG A 197 12.19 -9.44 9.40
N ASP A 198 12.64 -10.34 8.53
CA ASP A 198 14.06 -10.70 8.37
C ASP A 198 14.91 -9.55 7.81
N ARG A 199 14.33 -8.68 6.98
CA ARG A 199 15.00 -7.49 6.47
C ARG A 199 15.15 -6.44 7.58
N ILE A 200 14.10 -6.25 8.39
CA ILE A 200 14.12 -5.31 9.52
C ILE A 200 15.13 -5.77 10.58
N SER A 201 15.17 -7.06 10.90
CA SER A 201 16.10 -7.61 11.90
C SER A 201 17.56 -7.46 11.45
N ARG A 202 17.87 -7.75 10.18
CA ARG A 202 19.21 -7.53 9.60
C ARG A 202 19.63 -6.07 9.64
N ASN A 203 18.79 -5.16 9.16
CA ASN A 203 19.09 -3.72 9.17
C ASN A 203 19.35 -3.20 10.60
N ARG A 204 18.58 -3.67 11.59
CA ARG A 204 18.81 -3.32 13.00
C ARG A 204 20.16 -3.83 13.52
N ASN A 205 20.58 -5.02 13.09
CA ASN A 205 21.88 -5.58 13.47
C ASN A 205 23.02 -4.80 12.80
N ASP A 206 22.90 -4.45 11.52
CA ASP A 206 23.90 -3.68 10.79
C ASP A 206 24.11 -2.29 11.42
N MET A 207 23.03 -1.58 11.77
CA MET A 207 23.11 -0.30 12.49
C MET A 207 23.83 -0.42 13.84
N LYS A 208 23.60 -1.52 14.59
CA LYS A 208 24.31 -1.77 15.86
C LYS A 208 25.80 -2.03 15.65
N VAL A 209 26.16 -2.72 14.57
CA VAL A 209 27.57 -2.99 14.22
C VAL A 209 28.29 -1.69 13.86
N ASP A 210 27.68 -0.84 13.04
CA ASP A 210 28.23 0.46 12.67
C ASP A 210 28.42 1.39 13.88
N GLN A 211 27.46 1.41 14.81
CA GLN A 211 27.56 2.21 16.03
C GLN A 211 28.70 1.73 16.95
N ASN A 212 28.87 0.41 17.09
CA ASN A 212 30.00 -0.15 17.83
C ASN A 212 31.35 0.13 17.15
N ARG A 213 31.39 0.14 15.82
CA ARG A 213 32.59 0.48 15.05
C ARG A 213 32.97 1.96 15.22
N GLN A 214 32.01 2.88 15.15
CA GLN A 214 32.23 4.30 15.43
C GLN A 214 32.67 4.56 16.88
N LYS A 215 32.11 3.84 17.85
CA LYS A 215 32.53 3.93 19.26
C LYS A 215 33.97 3.44 19.47
N LYS A 216 34.44 2.49 18.67
CA LYS A 216 35.81 1.96 18.70
C LYS A 216 36.82 2.84 17.94
N VAL A 217 36.36 3.67 16.99
CA VAL A 217 37.22 4.54 16.15
C VAL A 217 37.44 5.93 16.75
N ARG A 218 36.64 6.39 17.73
CA ARG A 218 36.97 7.60 18.50
C ARG A 218 38.18 7.32 19.41
N PRO A 219 39.37 7.90 19.17
CA PRO A 219 40.47 7.77 20.10
C PRO A 219 40.13 8.50 21.39
N ASN A 220 40.66 7.97 22.47
CA ASN A 220 40.56 8.47 23.82
C ASN A 220 41.19 9.88 23.92
N GLU A 221 40.47 10.95 23.55
CA GLU A 221 40.83 12.31 23.96
C GLU A 221 40.49 12.46 25.44
N GLY A 222 41.43 12.00 26.26
CA GLY A 222 41.40 12.09 27.70
C GLY A 222 41.33 13.55 28.15
N VAL A 223 40.17 13.90 28.68
CA VAL A 223 39.91 14.86 29.76
C VAL A 223 41.19 15.33 30.47
N GLN A 224 41.68 16.52 30.11
CA GLN A 224 42.55 17.29 31.01
C GLN A 224 41.71 17.70 32.23
N LYS A 225 41.95 17.03 33.36
CA LYS A 225 41.42 17.44 34.67
C LYS A 225 41.90 18.87 34.96
N LEU A 226 41.00 19.85 34.92
CA LEU A 226 41.19 21.11 35.65
C LEU A 226 41.20 20.78 37.15
N ALA A 227 42.39 20.84 37.75
CA ALA A 227 42.53 20.92 39.19
C ALA A 227 41.98 22.28 39.66
N ARG A 228 40.91 22.26 40.47
CA ARG A 228 40.48 23.42 41.26
C ARG A 228 41.34 23.49 42.53
N PRO A 229 41.95 24.63 42.89
CA PRO A 229 42.64 24.76 44.15
C PRO A 229 41.64 24.83 45.31
N ASN A 230 42.00 24.21 46.43
CA ASN A 230 41.23 24.14 47.66
C ASN A 230 41.61 25.32 48.57
N ASP A 231 40.61 25.94 49.21
CA ASP A 231 40.79 27.14 50.03
C ASP A 231 41.28 26.84 51.46
N ASN A 232 42.18 27.70 51.93
CA ASN A 232 42.50 28.07 53.31
C ASN A 232 43.16 27.06 54.28
N LYS A 233 44.44 27.34 54.62
CA LYS A 233 44.85 27.62 56.01
C LYS A 233 46.23 28.31 56.11
N PHE A 234 46.25 29.34 56.95
CA PHE A 234 47.36 30.16 57.45
C PHE A 234 48.65 29.39 57.83
N LYS A 235 49.83 29.97 57.52
CA LYS A 235 50.70 30.68 58.50
C LYS A 235 52.02 31.18 57.88
N GLN A 236 52.29 32.48 58.16
CA GLN A 236 53.56 33.18 58.44
C GLN A 236 54.85 32.86 57.63
N GLY A 237 55.46 33.93 57.09
CA GLY A 237 56.91 33.96 56.87
C GLY A 237 57.43 34.92 55.81
N ASN A 238 57.48 36.21 56.15
CA ASN A 238 58.46 37.24 55.73
C ASN A 238 59.28 37.06 54.43
N GLY A 239 59.21 38.03 53.50
CA GLY A 239 60.29 38.24 52.53
C GLY A 239 59.99 39.01 51.24
N LYS A 240 59.87 40.33 51.34
CA LYS A 240 60.34 41.38 50.39
C LYS A 240 60.22 41.14 48.85
N ALA A 241 59.24 41.84 48.27
CA ALA A 241 59.29 42.77 47.13
C ALA A 241 60.32 42.60 45.96
N LYS A 242 59.78 42.57 44.72
CA LYS A 242 60.02 43.46 43.54
C LYS A 242 59.54 42.73 42.27
N GLN A 243 58.48 43.20 41.56
CA GLN A 243 58.53 44.05 40.34
C GLN A 243 59.68 43.68 39.37
N ALA A 244 59.53 43.50 38.05
CA ALA A 244 58.47 43.77 37.09
C ALA A 244 58.90 43.23 35.70
N TYR A 245 58.05 43.45 34.71
CA TYR A 245 58.30 43.61 33.27
C TYR A 245 58.06 42.46 32.27
N VAL A 246 57.18 42.84 31.36
CA VAL A 246 56.82 42.35 30.03
C VAL A 246 58.02 42.46 29.07
N HIS A 247 58.20 41.48 28.19
CA HIS A 247 58.67 41.78 26.83
C HIS A 247 58.08 40.79 25.82
N ASN A 248 57.41 41.36 24.82
CA ASN A 248 56.91 40.72 23.62
C ASN A 248 57.95 41.04 22.52
N ASP A 249 58.43 40.08 21.73
CA ASP A 249 58.82 40.39 20.34
C ASP A 249 59.10 39.15 19.47
N LYS A 250 58.39 39.13 18.34
CA LYS A 250 58.82 38.91 16.93
C LYS A 250 59.72 37.72 16.58
N GLY A 251 59.24 36.93 15.62
CA GLY A 251 60.07 36.09 14.75
C GLY A 251 59.31 35.62 13.50
N ASN A 252 59.52 36.31 12.39
CA ASN A 252 58.92 36.11 11.06
C ASN A 252 59.85 35.26 10.17
N GLY A 253 59.32 34.49 9.21
CA GLY A 253 60.10 33.87 8.12
C GLY A 253 59.56 32.51 7.67
N LYS A 254 58.66 32.43 6.68
CA LYS A 254 58.87 32.37 5.20
C LYS A 254 59.35 31.02 4.63
N ARG A 255 58.50 30.54 3.68
CA ARG A 255 58.75 29.93 2.35
C ARG A 255 59.23 28.47 2.18
N TRP A 256 58.29 27.67 1.67
CA TRP A 256 58.32 26.77 0.50
C TRP A 256 59.62 26.61 -0.33
N ARG A 257 60.08 25.37 -0.59
CA ARG A 257 59.86 24.54 -1.82
C ARG A 257 60.87 23.38 -1.95
N GLY A 258 60.40 22.27 -2.55
CA GLY A 258 61.18 21.28 -3.33
C GLY A 258 61.85 20.21 -2.48
N ASN A 259 61.71 18.91 -2.75
CA ASN A 259 61.79 18.20 -4.03
C ASN A 259 60.87 16.97 -4.06
#